data_AF-A0A849Z2C2-F1
#
_entry.id   AF-A0A849Z2C2-F1
#
_cell.length_a   1.000
_cell.length_b   1.000
_cell.length_c   1.000
_cell.angle_alpha   90.00
_cell.angle_beta   90.00
_cell.angle_gamma   90.00
#
_symmetry.space_group_name_H-M   'P 1'
#
loop_
_entity.id
_entity.type
_entity.pdbx_description
1 polymer ?
#
loop_
_entity_poly.entity_id
_entity_poly.type
_entity_poly.pdbx_seq_one_letter_code
_entity_poly.pdbx_strand_id
1 'polypeptide(L)'
;MQNAPLLRISLLATALTGCDGCRDDHPSVPFSVSASAPASASAAPTPSAETSAFAPVEAQPAASGGAVFELSGRPVRARAGRVFKSALSFDADGDQIEDLVALTEASDGRKAEVAFFRGSEQAASESVLVGLPSDLDVHRCSKKSRLAQIAPTLVSLEIEATCDKGQKEQWIAVFRLDAARSKAAPRAPELRLDVRAKAPLAIRITSDDRDHDGHADLLVYGKLGEGANAVEAPIALLDRPAGYALDPSEPEATLGKLGEKLAAQAKTADVREQAIQLASLARAICDDLGEATLKSSSGGAKCGETKFLADAFYATGLSYARTGDLGRAAAALEGLALLELKADRGRRAGLEAALDAKAKPVEAVVLRRVAARPSSKPGILAPFAWTDADHLLVAGDTSVTKVDVNVGNESVEADAIAWPRTVGWRAPDSSIEVLGAAKVCDPPERRVLATARSAKTQVKVPSVLDLLPRGTGKASCKPGSLALTALAVDGAGATVTVGTEVYRLTFGEGGLTATAVALPLDVVALSPPGSARSADGKAYVLALTEGLLVTNGDTAARWKGPDTKGLGMCAISPDGARVACLSNNTVVILGKK
;
A
#
# COMPACT_ATOMS: atom_id res chain seq x y z
N MET A 1 -64.42 -29.13 -16.39
CA MET A 1 -64.18 -30.56 -16.12
C MET A 1 -63.00 -30.63 -15.16
N GLN A 2 -63.28 -30.67 -13.86
CA GLN A 2 -63.14 -31.85 -12.96
C GLN A 2 -61.65 -32.19 -12.68
N ASN A 3 -61.11 -32.30 -11.47
CA ASN A 3 -61.59 -32.25 -10.08
C ASN A 3 -60.36 -31.97 -9.16
N ALA A 4 -60.59 -31.36 -8.00
CA ALA A 4 -59.65 -31.32 -6.86
C ALA A 4 -59.57 -32.69 -6.13
N PRO A 5 -58.67 -32.89 -5.15
CA PRO A 5 -59.08 -32.54 -3.78
C PRO A 5 -57.99 -32.00 -2.83
N LEU A 6 -58.51 -31.32 -1.80
CA LEU A 6 -57.90 -30.86 -0.56
C LEU A 6 -57.31 -32.00 0.30
N LEU A 7 -56.24 -31.71 1.06
CA LEU A 7 -55.94 -32.44 2.30
C LEU A 7 -55.54 -31.48 3.44
N ARG A 8 -55.88 -31.92 4.65
CA ARG A 8 -56.09 -31.16 5.90
C ARG A 8 -54.83 -30.97 6.76
N ILE A 9 -54.80 -29.81 7.41
CA ILE A 9 -54.44 -29.46 8.80
C ILE A 9 -53.91 -30.62 9.69
N SER A 10 -52.75 -30.38 10.34
CA SER A 10 -52.54 -30.70 11.76
C SER A 10 -51.49 -29.78 12.40
N LEU A 11 -51.98 -28.95 13.32
CA LEU A 11 -51.26 -28.19 14.33
C LEU A 11 -50.46 -29.15 15.24
N LEU A 12 -49.20 -28.84 15.54
CA LEU A 12 -48.57 -29.27 16.79
C LEU A 12 -47.96 -28.05 17.48
N ALA A 13 -48.60 -27.64 18.57
CA ALA A 13 -48.09 -26.68 19.52
C ALA A 13 -47.24 -27.42 20.55
N THR A 14 -46.01 -26.95 20.78
CA THR A 14 -45.26 -27.23 22.00
C THR A 14 -44.83 -25.90 22.59
N ALA A 15 -45.54 -25.52 23.65
CA ALA A 15 -45.15 -24.50 24.60
C ALA A 15 -44.07 -25.09 25.53
N LEU A 16 -42.99 -24.33 25.74
CA LEU A 16 -42.12 -24.47 26.90
C LEU A 16 -41.97 -23.09 27.55
N THR A 17 -42.25 -23.12 28.84
CA THR A 17 -42.30 -22.05 29.84
C THR A 17 -40.92 -21.73 30.41
N GLY A 18 -40.74 -20.49 30.90
CA GLY A 18 -39.70 -20.07 31.86
C GLY A 18 -38.78 -18.99 31.30
N CYS A 19 -38.42 -17.90 31.98
CA CYS A 19 -38.71 -17.40 33.32
C CYS A 19 -38.57 -15.87 33.27
N ASP A 20 -39.48 -15.16 33.95
CA ASP A 20 -39.30 -13.76 34.33
C ASP A 20 -38.11 -13.65 35.30
N GLY A 21 -37.13 -12.82 34.95
CA GLY A 21 -35.89 -12.69 35.72
C GLY A 21 -35.26 -11.31 35.56
N CYS A 22 -35.55 -10.46 36.55
CA CYS A 22 -34.72 -9.39 37.10
C CYS A 22 -34.53 -8.09 36.28
N ARG A 23 -35.30 -7.10 36.73
CA ARG A 23 -35.08 -5.65 36.65
C ARG A 23 -33.75 -5.20 37.23
N ASP A 24 -33.24 -4.12 36.64
CA ASP A 24 -32.56 -2.98 37.26
C ASP A 24 -31.40 -3.29 38.22
N ASP A 25 -30.20 -3.46 37.66
CA ASP A 25 -28.95 -3.12 38.34
C ASP A 25 -27.93 -2.57 37.33
N HIS A 26 -27.79 -1.25 37.32
CA HIS A 26 -26.69 -0.53 36.66
C HIS A 26 -25.59 -0.27 37.69
N PRO A 27 -24.39 -0.85 37.58
CA PRO A 27 -23.25 -0.39 38.36
C PRO A 27 -22.80 0.96 37.80
N SER A 28 -23.16 2.02 38.52
CA SER A 28 -22.61 3.35 38.35
C SER A 28 -21.19 3.37 38.92
N VAL A 29 -20.18 3.39 38.06
CA VAL A 29 -18.82 3.72 38.47
C VAL A 29 -18.64 5.24 38.50
N PRO A 30 -18.23 5.83 39.63
CA PRO A 30 -18.09 7.28 39.74
C PRO A 30 -16.79 7.76 39.09
N PHE A 31 -16.92 8.77 38.24
CA PHE A 31 -15.82 9.65 37.87
C PHE A 31 -15.45 10.51 39.08
N SER A 32 -14.21 10.40 39.55
CA SER A 32 -13.56 11.46 40.32
C SER A 32 -12.33 11.95 39.55
N VAL A 33 -12.43 13.18 39.05
CA VAL A 33 -11.31 13.99 38.55
C VAL A 33 -11.16 15.17 39.51
N SER A 34 -9.96 15.38 40.04
CA SER A 34 -9.31 16.66 40.42
C SER A 34 -7.97 16.32 41.10
N ALA A 35 -6.81 16.39 40.45
CA ALA A 35 -6.01 17.54 39.99
C ALA A 35 -4.97 18.01 41.03
N SER A 36 -3.67 17.85 40.72
CA SER A 36 -2.63 18.92 40.78
C SER A 36 -1.24 18.46 40.27
N ALA A 37 -0.60 19.39 39.54
CA ALA A 37 0.65 19.45 38.75
C ALA A 37 1.98 19.11 39.53
N PRO A 38 3.20 19.00 38.92
CA PRO A 38 3.69 19.74 37.75
C PRO A 38 4.55 19.01 36.70
N ALA A 39 4.80 19.78 35.65
CA ALA A 39 5.53 19.46 34.43
C ALA A 39 6.95 18.90 34.66
N SER A 40 7.28 17.88 33.87
CA SER A 40 8.64 17.63 33.40
C SER A 40 8.52 17.12 31.97
N ALA A 41 9.18 17.84 31.05
CA ALA A 41 9.31 17.45 29.66
C ALA A 41 10.11 16.13 29.60
N SER A 42 9.41 15.02 29.42
CA SER A 42 10.03 13.73 29.14
C SER A 42 9.93 13.46 27.64
N ALA A 43 11.07 13.13 27.06
CA ALA A 43 11.27 12.81 25.66
C ALA A 43 10.24 11.78 25.16
N ALA A 44 9.90 11.90 23.87
CA ALA A 44 9.05 10.95 23.16
C ALA A 44 9.54 9.51 23.41
N PRO A 45 8.64 8.58 23.79
CA PRO A 45 9.04 7.19 23.99
C PRO A 45 9.46 6.59 22.65
N THR A 46 10.73 6.17 22.59
CA THR A 46 11.23 5.14 21.69
C THR A 46 10.29 3.93 21.77
N PRO A 47 9.95 3.24 20.68
CA PRO A 47 9.18 2.00 20.79
C PRO A 47 9.96 1.05 21.70
N SER A 48 9.38 0.75 22.88
CA SER A 48 9.90 -0.26 23.78
C SER A 48 9.92 -1.57 23.00
N ALA A 49 11.10 -2.17 22.87
CA ALA A 49 11.22 -3.58 22.57
C ALA A 49 10.41 -4.31 23.63
N GLU A 50 9.31 -4.93 23.25
CA GLU A 50 8.61 -5.88 24.12
C GLU A 50 9.67 -6.91 24.55
N THR A 51 9.90 -6.99 25.86
CA THR A 51 10.80 -7.97 26.46
C THR A 51 10.20 -9.35 26.22
N SER A 52 10.64 -9.99 25.13
CA SER A 52 10.42 -11.41 24.87
C SER A 52 10.65 -12.21 26.15
N ALA A 53 9.73 -13.12 26.49
CA ALA A 53 9.94 -14.06 27.59
C ALA A 53 11.21 -14.91 27.38
N PHE A 54 11.66 -15.04 26.14
CA PHE A 54 12.84 -15.80 25.75
C PHE A 54 13.90 -14.87 25.12
N ALA A 55 14.99 -14.61 25.84
CA ALA A 55 16.11 -13.86 25.28
C ALA A 55 16.87 -14.74 24.26
N PRO A 56 17.07 -14.28 23.01
CA PRO A 56 17.77 -15.08 22.01
C PRO A 56 19.24 -15.26 22.38
N VAL A 57 19.76 -16.48 22.19
CA VAL A 57 21.18 -16.80 22.36
C VAL A 57 21.80 -16.98 20.97
N GLU A 58 22.77 -16.13 20.62
CA GLU A 58 23.45 -16.18 19.33
C GLU A 58 24.45 -17.33 19.24
N ALA A 59 24.53 -17.96 18.07
CA ALA A 59 25.53 -18.97 17.79
C ALA A 59 26.95 -18.38 17.82
N GLN A 60 27.88 -19.16 18.35
CA GLN A 60 29.29 -18.80 18.35
C GLN A 60 29.88 -19.03 16.95
N PRO A 61 30.70 -18.11 16.42
CA PRO A 61 31.38 -18.32 15.14
C PRO A 61 32.39 -19.46 15.26
N ALA A 62 32.53 -20.26 14.21
CA ALA A 62 33.52 -21.33 14.17
C ALA A 62 34.95 -20.75 14.12
N ALA A 63 35.91 -21.47 14.72
CA ALA A 63 37.32 -21.13 14.65
C ALA A 63 37.86 -21.21 13.21
N SER A 64 39.00 -20.54 12.95
CA SER A 64 39.64 -20.51 11.63
C SER A 64 39.86 -21.92 11.06
N GLY A 65 39.29 -22.20 9.88
CA GLY A 65 39.36 -23.52 9.22
C GLY A 65 38.09 -24.36 9.38
N GLY A 66 37.27 -24.14 10.41
CA GLY A 66 35.89 -24.62 10.55
C GLY A 66 35.65 -26.14 10.49
N ALA A 67 36.68 -26.99 10.39
CA ALA A 67 36.47 -28.43 10.23
C ALA A 67 36.08 -29.15 11.54
N VAL A 68 36.41 -28.55 12.69
CA VAL A 68 36.19 -29.11 14.03
C VAL A 68 35.57 -28.04 14.92
N PHE A 69 34.60 -28.44 15.73
CA PHE A 69 34.01 -27.63 16.80
C PHE A 69 34.17 -28.39 18.12
N GLU A 70 34.53 -27.71 19.19
CA GLU A 70 34.69 -28.32 20.52
C GLU A 70 33.36 -28.27 21.28
N LEU A 71 32.86 -29.43 21.73
CA LEU A 71 31.63 -29.59 22.50
C LEU A 71 31.97 -30.25 23.83
N SER A 72 31.93 -29.48 24.93
CA SER A 72 32.35 -29.92 26.26
C SER A 72 33.75 -30.59 26.28
N GLY A 73 34.70 -30.07 25.48
CA GLY A 73 36.06 -30.62 25.34
C GLY A 73 36.18 -31.86 24.45
N ARG A 74 35.13 -32.18 23.67
CA ARG A 74 35.14 -33.24 22.66
C ARG A 74 35.11 -32.64 21.26
N PRO A 75 35.95 -33.11 20.32
CA PRO A 75 35.95 -32.60 18.96
C PRO A 75 34.80 -33.19 18.14
N VAL A 76 33.86 -32.34 17.73
CA VAL A 76 32.83 -32.65 16.73
C VAL A 76 33.36 -32.26 15.36
N ARG A 77 33.31 -33.18 14.39
CA ARG A 77 33.81 -32.93 13.02
C ARG A 77 32.68 -32.69 12.05
N ALA A 78 32.83 -31.68 11.19
CA ALA A 78 31.92 -31.49 10.08
C ALA A 78 32.06 -32.65 9.08
N ARG A 79 30.98 -32.96 8.36
CA ARG A 79 31.01 -33.94 7.27
C ARG A 79 32.07 -33.60 6.23
N ALA A 80 32.67 -34.62 5.61
CA ALA A 80 33.65 -34.43 4.54
C ALA A 80 33.14 -33.46 3.45
N GLY A 81 33.96 -32.46 3.13
CA GLY A 81 33.62 -31.39 2.18
C GLY A 81 32.80 -30.23 2.77
N ARG A 82 32.64 -30.19 4.11
CA ARG A 82 31.95 -29.10 4.82
C ARG A 82 32.79 -28.49 5.92
N VAL A 83 32.42 -27.28 6.32
CA VAL A 83 32.97 -26.52 7.43
C VAL A 83 31.85 -25.93 8.29
N PHE A 84 32.05 -25.87 9.59
CA PHE A 84 31.23 -25.09 10.51
C PHE A 84 31.40 -23.60 10.23
N LYS A 85 30.29 -22.87 10.28
CA LYS A 85 30.26 -21.40 10.22
C LYS A 85 29.91 -20.81 11.57
N SER A 86 28.90 -21.37 12.21
CA SER A 86 28.51 -21.05 13.57
C SER A 86 27.85 -22.24 14.23
N ALA A 87 27.85 -22.28 15.56
CA ALA A 87 27.16 -23.32 16.31
C ALA A 87 26.63 -22.84 17.67
N LEU A 88 25.58 -23.51 18.13
CA LEU A 88 24.97 -23.38 19.44
C LEU A 88 25.25 -24.66 20.22
N SER A 89 25.78 -24.52 21.43
CA SER A 89 25.95 -25.62 22.37
C SER A 89 24.98 -25.45 23.53
N PHE A 90 24.06 -26.39 23.68
CA PHE A 90 23.09 -26.42 24.78
C PHE A 90 22.48 -27.81 24.90
N ASP A 91 21.91 -28.10 26.06
CA ASP A 91 21.12 -29.31 26.30
C ASP A 91 19.78 -29.19 25.56
N ALA A 92 19.71 -29.72 24.34
CA ALA A 92 18.54 -29.55 23.48
C ALA A 92 17.44 -30.58 23.81
N ASP A 93 17.82 -31.73 24.37
CA ASP A 93 16.92 -32.82 24.72
C ASP A 93 16.70 -33.00 26.23
N GLY A 94 17.24 -32.15 27.08
CA GLY A 94 17.00 -32.18 28.53
C GLY A 94 17.66 -33.37 29.23
N ASP A 95 18.63 -34.05 28.60
CA ASP A 95 19.38 -35.16 29.20
C ASP A 95 20.59 -34.71 30.04
N GLN A 96 20.78 -33.38 30.16
CA GLN A 96 21.91 -32.71 30.83
C GLN A 96 23.27 -32.89 30.14
N ILE A 97 23.28 -33.33 28.88
CA ILE A 97 24.46 -33.42 28.03
C ILE A 97 24.35 -32.32 26.97
N GLU A 98 25.43 -31.58 26.73
CA GLU A 98 25.40 -30.58 25.66
C GLU A 98 25.29 -31.25 24.29
N ASP A 99 24.31 -30.81 23.52
CA ASP A 99 24.19 -31.05 22.09
C ASP A 99 24.79 -29.89 21.29
N LEU A 100 25.00 -30.11 20.00
CA LEU A 100 25.47 -29.08 19.08
C LEU A 100 24.48 -28.91 17.92
N VAL A 101 23.99 -27.69 17.73
CA VAL A 101 23.27 -27.27 16.51
C VAL A 101 24.18 -26.35 15.73
N ALA A 102 24.56 -26.74 14.52
CA ALA A 102 25.55 -26.00 13.75
C ALA A 102 25.09 -25.68 12.34
N LEU A 103 25.41 -24.46 11.89
CA LEU A 103 25.37 -24.10 10.48
C LEU A 103 26.66 -24.61 9.83
N THR A 104 26.50 -25.59 8.94
CA THR A 104 27.58 -26.11 8.11
C THR A 104 27.46 -25.59 6.69
N GLU A 105 28.58 -25.35 6.04
CA GLU A 105 28.64 -24.93 4.65
C GLU A 105 29.57 -25.85 3.87
N ALA A 106 29.20 -26.17 2.63
CA ALA A 106 30.10 -26.82 1.69
C ALA A 106 31.35 -25.94 1.46
N SER A 107 32.49 -26.57 1.23
CA SER A 107 33.76 -25.85 1.01
C SER A 107 33.72 -24.86 -0.15
N ASP A 108 32.82 -25.05 -1.11
CA ASP A 108 32.60 -24.14 -2.26
C ASP A 108 31.70 -22.94 -1.94
N GLY A 109 31.14 -22.88 -0.72
CA GLY A 109 30.23 -21.83 -0.26
C GLY A 109 28.81 -21.91 -0.83
N ARG A 110 28.47 -22.99 -1.56
CA ARG A 110 27.23 -23.04 -2.35
C ARG A 110 26.07 -23.70 -1.63
N LYS A 111 26.35 -24.59 -0.68
CA LYS A 111 25.33 -25.28 0.11
C LYS A 111 25.54 -24.99 1.56
N ALA A 112 24.49 -24.62 2.27
CA ALA A 112 24.51 -24.48 3.71
C ALA A 112 23.38 -25.32 4.30
N GLU A 113 23.66 -26.00 5.40
CA GLU A 113 22.72 -26.86 6.11
C GLU A 113 22.85 -26.64 7.61
N VAL A 114 21.72 -26.68 8.31
CA VAL A 114 21.72 -26.81 9.76
C VAL A 114 21.79 -28.29 10.09
N ALA A 115 22.79 -28.67 10.87
CA ALA A 115 22.99 -30.02 11.35
C ALA A 115 22.88 -30.07 12.89
N PHE A 116 22.24 -31.11 13.40
CA PHE A 116 22.14 -31.42 14.82
C PHE A 116 23.03 -32.61 15.14
N PHE A 117 23.87 -32.45 16.16
CA PHE A 117 24.80 -33.46 16.65
C PHE A 117 24.46 -33.74 18.11
N ARG A 118 24.08 -34.98 18.40
CA ARG A 118 23.75 -35.41 19.76
C ARG A 118 25.01 -35.54 20.63
N GLY A 119 24.88 -35.13 21.89
CA GLY A 119 25.94 -35.17 22.88
C GLY A 119 26.32 -36.56 23.39
N SER A 120 25.55 -37.62 23.14
CA SER A 120 25.80 -38.96 23.72
C SER A 120 27.18 -39.59 23.35
N GLU A 121 27.69 -40.53 24.15
CA GLU A 121 29.05 -41.11 24.07
C GLU A 121 29.40 -41.89 22.78
N GLN A 122 28.40 -42.25 21.96
CA GLN A 122 28.64 -42.87 20.65
C GLN A 122 28.76 -41.77 19.59
N ALA A 123 29.79 -41.85 18.74
CA ALA A 123 30.14 -40.89 17.68
C ALA A 123 28.95 -40.03 17.25
N ALA A 124 28.99 -38.73 17.60
CA ALA A 124 27.86 -37.80 17.48
C ALA A 124 27.11 -38.03 16.16
N SER A 125 25.90 -38.60 16.28
CA SER A 125 25.10 -38.91 15.10
C SER A 125 24.62 -37.60 14.51
N GLU A 126 25.16 -37.24 13.34
CA GLU A 126 24.74 -36.06 12.58
C GLU A 126 23.35 -36.29 11.98
N SER A 127 22.46 -35.34 12.19
CA SER A 127 21.17 -35.27 11.50
C SER A 127 21.02 -33.91 10.84
N VAL A 128 20.80 -33.89 9.53
CA VAL A 128 20.56 -32.65 8.78
C VAL A 128 19.12 -32.22 9.02
N LEU A 129 18.93 -31.04 9.61
CA LEU A 129 17.62 -30.47 9.92
C LEU A 129 17.01 -29.79 8.70
N VAL A 130 17.82 -28.97 8.02
CA VAL A 130 17.39 -28.26 6.82
C VAL A 130 18.59 -27.91 5.96
N GLY A 131 18.37 -27.87 4.65
CA GLY A 131 19.29 -27.25 3.70
C GLY A 131 18.75 -25.93 3.18
N LEU A 132 19.64 -25.10 2.68
CA LEU A 132 19.28 -23.93 1.89
C LEU A 132 18.24 -24.30 0.82
N PRO A 133 17.16 -23.50 0.66
CA PRO A 133 16.22 -23.70 -0.41
C PRO A 133 16.90 -23.73 -1.77
N SER A 134 16.53 -24.69 -2.62
CA SER A 134 17.15 -24.85 -3.94
C SER A 134 16.88 -23.68 -4.89
N ASP A 135 15.82 -22.93 -4.63
CA ASP A 135 15.40 -21.76 -5.40
C ASP A 135 16.00 -20.44 -4.88
N LEU A 136 16.66 -20.45 -3.72
CA LEU A 136 17.45 -19.31 -3.26
C LEU A 136 18.78 -19.30 -4.02
N ASP A 137 18.93 -18.42 -5.02
CA ASP A 137 20.12 -18.36 -5.88
C ASP A 137 21.35 -17.83 -5.14
N VAL A 138 21.93 -18.59 -4.23
CA VAL A 138 23.15 -18.19 -3.51
C VAL A 138 24.40 -18.17 -4.41
N HIS A 139 24.31 -18.57 -5.68
CA HIS A 139 25.47 -18.59 -6.59
C HIS A 139 25.86 -17.20 -7.10
N ARG A 140 24.89 -16.30 -7.22
CA ARG A 140 25.08 -14.92 -7.68
C ARG A 140 24.80 -13.88 -6.59
N CYS A 141 24.77 -14.32 -5.35
CA CYS A 141 24.43 -13.47 -4.22
C CYS A 141 25.48 -13.55 -3.13
N SER A 142 25.76 -12.41 -2.52
CA SER A 142 26.39 -12.38 -1.20
C SER A 142 25.34 -12.77 -0.16
N LYS A 143 25.74 -13.50 0.89
CA LYS A 143 24.83 -13.92 1.95
C LYS A 143 25.36 -13.60 3.34
N LYS A 144 24.44 -13.29 4.24
CA LYS A 144 24.68 -13.23 5.69
C LYS A 144 23.77 -14.26 6.34
N SER A 145 24.31 -14.96 7.33
CA SER A 145 23.58 -15.99 8.06
C SER A 145 23.68 -15.75 9.56
N ARG A 146 22.58 -15.97 10.27
CA ARG A 146 22.50 -15.88 11.72
C ARG A 146 21.78 -17.10 12.25
N LEU A 147 22.39 -17.79 13.21
CA LEU A 147 21.82 -18.95 13.87
C LEU A 147 21.63 -18.57 15.33
N ALA A 148 20.42 -18.73 15.88
CA ALA A 148 20.13 -18.35 17.25
C ALA A 148 19.14 -19.32 17.90
N GLN A 149 19.34 -19.60 19.19
CA GLN A 149 18.33 -20.25 20.02
C GLN A 149 17.33 -19.17 20.42
N ILE A 150 16.08 -19.30 19.98
CA ILE A 150 15.03 -18.30 20.21
C ILE A 150 14.05 -18.71 21.31
N ALA A 151 14.05 -19.97 21.72
CA ALA A 151 13.38 -20.50 22.91
C ALA A 151 14.11 -21.78 23.36
N PRO A 152 13.86 -22.34 24.56
CA PRO A 152 14.59 -23.49 25.08
C PRO A 152 14.75 -24.65 24.08
N THR A 153 13.69 -24.98 23.33
CA THR A 153 13.73 -26.06 22.32
C THR A 153 13.61 -25.57 20.88
N LEU A 154 13.73 -24.26 20.64
CA LEU A 154 13.59 -23.65 19.31
C LEU A 154 14.86 -22.95 18.86
N VAL A 155 15.29 -23.28 17.65
CA VAL A 155 16.41 -22.62 16.96
C VAL A 155 15.93 -22.00 15.67
N SER A 156 16.36 -20.78 15.37
CA SER A 156 16.15 -20.12 14.08
C SER A 156 17.46 -20.02 13.30
N LEU A 157 17.33 -20.19 11.97
CA LEU A 157 18.33 -19.81 10.99
C LEU A 157 17.76 -18.68 10.14
N GLU A 158 18.38 -17.51 10.18
CA GLU A 158 18.09 -16.38 9.31
C GLU A 158 19.17 -16.29 8.23
N ILE A 159 18.77 -16.17 6.96
CA ILE A 159 19.66 -15.93 5.83
C ILE A 159 19.17 -14.72 5.05
N GLU A 160 20.06 -13.75 4.89
CA GLU A 160 19.87 -12.60 4.00
C GLU A 160 20.74 -12.78 2.76
N ALA A 161 20.13 -12.83 1.58
CA ALA A 161 20.81 -12.86 0.30
C ALA A 161 20.70 -11.50 -0.39
N THR A 162 21.83 -10.98 -0.89
CA THR A 162 21.88 -9.80 -1.76
C THR A 162 22.51 -10.20 -3.09
N CYS A 163 21.70 -10.15 -4.12
CA CYS A 163 21.97 -10.66 -5.46
C CYS A 163 22.32 -9.54 -6.45
N ASP A 164 22.81 -9.93 -7.63
CA ASP A 164 23.01 -9.03 -8.76
C ASP A 164 21.79 -8.13 -9.00
N LYS A 165 22.03 -6.88 -9.40
CA LYS A 165 21.00 -5.83 -9.57
C LYS A 165 20.31 -5.39 -8.27
N GLY A 166 20.89 -5.70 -7.10
CA GLY A 166 20.44 -5.22 -5.80
C GLY A 166 19.17 -5.90 -5.29
N GLN A 167 18.78 -7.04 -5.87
CA GLN A 167 17.68 -7.85 -5.35
C GLN A 167 18.08 -8.42 -3.98
N LYS A 168 17.21 -8.26 -2.98
CA LYS A 168 17.43 -8.82 -1.65
C LYS A 168 16.28 -9.75 -1.29
N GLU A 169 16.64 -10.89 -0.72
CA GLU A 169 15.72 -11.92 -0.23
C GLU A 169 16.15 -12.35 1.16
N GLN A 170 15.19 -12.56 2.05
CA GLN A 170 15.40 -13.09 3.38
C GLN A 170 14.64 -14.40 3.54
N TRP A 171 15.29 -15.36 4.18
CA TRP A 171 14.73 -16.66 4.53
C TRP A 171 14.96 -16.92 6.01
N ILE A 172 13.91 -17.30 6.72
CA ILE A 172 13.96 -17.70 8.13
C ILE A 172 13.42 -19.12 8.23
N ALA A 173 14.19 -20.02 8.81
CA ALA A 173 13.76 -21.36 9.15
C ALA A 173 13.81 -21.57 10.66
N VAL A 174 12.75 -22.15 11.24
CA VAL A 174 12.65 -22.46 12.67
C VAL A 174 12.53 -23.95 12.87
N PHE A 175 13.36 -24.51 13.75
CA PHE A 175 13.40 -25.92 14.07
C PHE A 175 13.03 -26.14 15.53
N ARG A 176 12.30 -27.23 15.78
CA ARG A 176 12.06 -27.74 17.13
C ARG A 176 12.98 -28.91 17.38
N LEU A 177 13.65 -28.88 18.52
CA LEU A 177 14.58 -29.90 18.99
C LEU A 177 13.95 -30.71 20.14
N ASP A 178 12.66 -31.03 20.07
CA ASP A 178 11.98 -31.81 21.12
C ASP A 178 12.36 -33.29 20.99
N ALA A 179 13.51 -33.69 21.52
CA ALA A 179 13.85 -35.12 21.64
C ALA A 179 13.32 -35.77 22.94
N ALA A 180 12.73 -35.02 23.89
CA ALA A 180 12.46 -35.59 25.23
C ALA A 180 11.11 -35.29 25.91
N ARG A 181 10.00 -35.05 25.19
CA ARG A 181 8.68 -35.12 25.85
C ARG A 181 8.34 -36.54 26.33
N SER A 182 9.06 -37.57 25.86
CA SER A 182 8.93 -38.95 26.34
C SER A 182 10.24 -39.71 26.18
N LYS A 183 10.83 -40.19 27.30
CA LYS A 183 11.96 -41.13 27.28
C LYS A 183 11.67 -42.41 26.46
N ALA A 184 10.39 -42.74 26.26
CA ALA A 184 9.97 -43.93 25.54
C ALA A 184 9.90 -43.74 24.01
N ALA A 185 9.86 -42.49 23.51
CA ALA A 185 9.81 -42.20 22.08
C ALA A 185 10.36 -40.79 21.79
N PRO A 186 11.69 -40.65 21.62
CA PRO A 186 12.29 -39.40 21.20
C PRO A 186 11.72 -38.98 19.85
N ARG A 187 11.19 -37.76 19.72
CA ARG A 187 10.83 -37.21 18.41
C ARG A 187 12.10 -36.72 17.73
N ALA A 188 12.19 -36.97 16.43
CA ALA A 188 13.27 -36.40 15.63
C ALA A 188 13.10 -34.86 15.58
N PRO A 189 14.20 -34.10 15.56
CA PRO A 189 14.15 -32.69 15.24
C PRO A 189 13.33 -32.41 13.98
N GLU A 190 12.51 -31.36 14.00
CA GLU A 190 11.61 -31.03 12.89
C GLU A 190 11.68 -29.55 12.49
N LEU A 191 11.63 -29.28 11.18
CA LEU A 191 11.37 -27.95 10.65
C LEU A 191 9.90 -27.59 10.96
N ARG A 192 9.69 -26.53 11.73
CA ARG A 192 8.37 -26.06 12.14
C ARG A 192 7.83 -24.92 11.29
N LEU A 193 8.73 -24.06 10.81
CA LEU A 193 8.36 -22.86 10.07
C LEU A 193 9.45 -22.52 9.04
N ASP A 194 9.04 -22.24 7.81
CA ASP A 194 9.83 -21.55 6.78
C ASP A 194 9.11 -20.24 6.46
N VAL A 195 9.82 -19.12 6.53
CA VAL A 195 9.34 -17.80 6.11
C VAL A 195 10.29 -17.19 5.09
N ARG A 196 9.72 -16.58 4.06
CA ARG A 196 10.47 -15.85 3.03
C ARG A 196 9.91 -14.45 2.84
N ALA A 197 10.80 -13.51 2.58
CA ALA A 197 10.43 -12.15 2.22
C ALA A 197 11.39 -11.61 1.16
N LYS A 198 10.87 -10.73 0.30
CA LYS A 198 11.65 -10.03 -0.72
C LYS A 198 11.64 -8.54 -0.44
N ALA A 199 12.76 -7.88 -0.72
CA ALA A 199 12.86 -6.43 -0.62
C ALA A 199 11.74 -5.73 -1.40
N PRO A 200 11.21 -4.60 -0.87
CA PRO A 200 11.74 -3.84 0.27
C PRO A 200 11.34 -4.37 1.66
N LEU A 201 10.57 -5.46 1.76
CA LEU A 201 10.18 -6.03 3.05
C LEU A 201 11.38 -6.66 3.75
N ALA A 202 11.65 -6.19 4.97
CA ALA A 202 12.56 -6.84 5.91
C ALA A 202 11.75 -7.67 6.91
N ILE A 203 12.25 -8.83 7.31
CA ILE A 203 11.66 -9.69 8.33
C ILE A 203 12.65 -10.00 9.45
N ARG A 204 12.13 -10.15 10.66
CA ARG A 204 12.84 -10.69 11.83
C ARG A 204 11.91 -11.60 12.61
N ILE A 205 12.46 -12.52 13.40
CA ILE A 205 11.67 -13.43 14.23
C ILE A 205 12.04 -13.31 15.70
N THR A 206 11.04 -13.41 16.56
CA THR A 206 11.21 -13.64 18.01
C THR A 206 10.24 -14.72 18.45
N SER A 207 10.35 -15.15 19.71
CA SER A 207 9.37 -16.04 20.33
C SER A 207 8.77 -15.38 21.58
N ASP A 208 7.61 -15.82 22.02
CA ASP A 208 6.98 -15.41 23.28
C ASP A 208 5.99 -16.49 23.73
N ASP A 209 5.45 -16.42 24.95
CA ASP A 209 4.33 -17.27 25.38
C ASP A 209 3.05 -16.43 25.44
N ARG A 210 2.45 -16.15 24.27
CA ARG A 210 1.44 -15.10 24.10
C ARG A 210 0.10 -15.52 24.72
N ASP A 211 -0.23 -16.80 24.69
CA ASP A 211 -1.45 -17.33 25.28
C ASP A 211 -1.24 -17.99 26.66
N HIS A 212 -0.01 -17.93 27.20
CA HIS A 212 0.37 -18.42 28.53
C HIS A 212 0.14 -19.93 28.70
N ASP A 213 0.30 -20.71 27.63
CA ASP A 213 0.18 -22.17 27.66
C ASP A 213 1.51 -22.88 27.97
N GLY A 214 2.60 -22.12 28.13
CA GLY A 214 3.94 -22.63 28.40
C GLY A 214 4.67 -23.14 27.15
N HIS A 215 4.13 -22.90 25.96
CA HIS A 215 4.78 -23.15 24.69
C HIS A 215 5.22 -21.83 24.03
N ALA A 216 6.32 -21.91 23.28
CA ALA A 216 6.86 -20.75 22.60
C ALA A 216 6.09 -20.53 21.29
N ASP A 217 5.31 -19.46 21.25
CA ASP A 217 4.72 -18.87 20.06
C ASP A 217 5.78 -18.09 19.27
N LEU A 218 5.57 -17.91 17.98
CA LEU A 218 6.49 -17.19 17.10
C LEU A 218 5.88 -15.86 16.66
N LEU A 219 6.69 -14.81 16.71
CA LEU A 219 6.35 -13.48 16.22
C LEU A 219 7.28 -13.14 15.05
N VAL A 220 6.74 -13.17 13.83
CA VAL A 220 7.45 -12.79 12.61
C VAL A 220 7.12 -11.34 12.29
N TYR A 221 8.05 -10.43 12.52
CA TYR A 221 7.84 -9.01 12.27
C TYR A 221 8.21 -8.68 10.83
N GLY A 222 7.24 -8.18 10.07
CA GLY A 222 7.47 -7.54 8.78
C GLY A 222 7.72 -6.05 8.98
N LYS A 223 8.78 -5.53 8.37
CA LYS A 223 9.18 -4.12 8.45
C LYS A 223 9.38 -3.52 7.07
N LEU A 224 8.84 -2.32 6.87
CA LEU A 224 9.10 -1.49 5.68
C LEU A 224 9.62 -0.11 6.09
N GLY A 225 10.51 0.42 5.27
CA GLY A 225 11.15 1.72 5.49
C GLY A 225 12.34 1.65 6.46
N GLU A 226 13.00 2.79 6.64
CA GLU A 226 14.16 2.95 7.50
C GLU A 226 13.95 4.13 8.47
N GLY A 227 14.72 4.15 9.55
CA GLY A 227 14.70 5.26 10.53
C GLY A 227 13.34 5.45 11.21
N ALA A 228 13.02 6.72 11.51
CA ALA A 228 11.83 7.10 12.27
C ALA A 228 10.50 6.90 11.52
N ASN A 229 10.55 6.68 10.21
CA ASN A 229 9.36 6.50 9.38
C ASN A 229 9.00 5.03 9.20
N ALA A 230 9.92 4.11 9.53
CA ALA A 230 9.71 2.69 9.36
C ALA A 230 8.47 2.21 10.11
N VAL A 231 7.69 1.36 9.46
CA VAL A 231 6.52 0.69 10.01
C VAL A 231 6.82 -0.79 10.17
N GLU A 232 6.34 -1.38 11.25
CA GLU A 232 6.56 -2.79 11.57
C GLU A 232 5.29 -3.38 12.15
N ALA A 233 4.96 -4.62 11.77
CA ALA A 233 3.83 -5.35 12.31
C ALA A 233 4.18 -6.85 12.45
N PRO A 234 3.77 -7.50 13.56
CA PRO A 234 3.98 -8.92 13.74
C PRO A 234 2.92 -9.75 13.00
N ILE A 235 3.35 -10.89 12.49
CA ILE A 235 2.51 -12.05 12.22
C ILE A 235 2.74 -13.00 13.39
N ALA A 236 1.72 -13.20 14.21
CA ALA A 236 1.79 -14.10 15.35
C ALA A 236 1.37 -15.51 14.94
N LEU A 237 2.19 -16.50 15.32
CA LEU A 237 1.95 -17.91 15.11
C LEU A 237 1.95 -18.63 16.45
N LEU A 238 0.78 -19.15 16.83
CA LEU A 238 0.58 -19.85 18.09
C LEU A 238 1.01 -21.31 17.95
N ASP A 239 1.76 -21.84 18.91
CA ASP A 239 2.13 -23.26 18.88
C ASP A 239 0.91 -24.13 19.17
N ARG A 240 0.59 -25.04 18.25
CA ARG A 240 -0.51 -25.99 18.40
C ARG A 240 -0.01 -27.41 18.17
N PRO A 241 -0.73 -28.43 18.67
CA PRO A 241 -0.35 -29.83 18.48
C PRO A 241 -0.14 -30.22 17.01
N ALA A 242 -0.86 -29.57 16.09
CA ALA A 242 -0.80 -29.83 14.65
C ALA A 242 0.28 -29.01 13.90
N GLY A 243 0.96 -28.07 14.57
CA GLY A 243 1.80 -27.07 13.88
C GLY A 243 1.57 -25.67 14.43
N TYR A 244 2.36 -24.72 13.93
CA TYR A 244 2.11 -23.31 14.16
C TYR A 244 0.85 -22.86 13.41
N ALA A 245 -0.09 -22.28 14.15
CA ALA A 245 -1.33 -21.72 13.62
C ALA A 245 -1.30 -20.18 13.69
N LEU A 246 -1.74 -19.51 12.64
CA LEU A 246 -1.83 -18.04 12.63
C LEU A 246 -2.82 -17.55 13.70
N ASP A 247 -2.42 -16.57 14.51
CA ASP A 247 -3.31 -15.84 15.41
C ASP A 247 -4.33 -15.07 14.55
N PRO A 248 -5.64 -15.32 14.69
CA PRO A 248 -6.66 -14.65 13.88
C PRO A 248 -6.77 -13.14 14.17
N SER A 249 -6.21 -12.64 15.27
CA SER A 249 -6.24 -11.23 15.65
C SER A 249 -5.09 -10.41 15.07
N GLU A 250 -4.00 -11.05 14.66
CA GLU A 250 -2.82 -10.39 14.08
C GLU A 250 -2.67 -10.77 12.59
N PRO A 251 -2.17 -9.87 11.73
CA PRO A 251 -1.64 -8.54 12.02
C PRO A 251 -2.70 -7.43 12.11
N GLU A 252 -4.00 -7.75 11.98
CA GLU A 252 -5.08 -6.75 11.90
C GLU A 252 -5.10 -5.82 13.11
N ALA A 253 -4.98 -6.35 14.33
CA ALA A 253 -4.98 -5.55 15.54
C ALA A 253 -3.81 -4.55 15.59
N THR A 254 -2.60 -4.99 15.26
CA THR A 254 -1.42 -4.12 15.23
C THR A 254 -1.52 -3.07 14.12
N LEU A 255 -1.91 -3.46 12.90
CA LEU A 255 -2.10 -2.54 11.79
C LEU A 255 -3.19 -1.50 12.10
N GLY A 256 -4.27 -1.91 12.76
CA GLY A 256 -5.33 -1.03 13.25
C GLY A 256 -4.79 0.04 14.21
N LYS A 257 -4.03 -0.37 15.23
CA LYS A 257 -3.40 0.58 16.18
C LYS A 257 -2.46 1.57 15.48
N LEU A 258 -1.66 1.09 14.52
CA LEU A 258 -0.77 1.95 13.72
C LEU A 258 -1.57 2.95 12.87
N GLY A 259 -2.62 2.49 12.20
CA GLY A 259 -3.53 3.34 11.42
C GLY A 259 -4.15 4.43 12.29
N GLU A 260 -4.74 4.08 13.42
CA GLU A 260 -5.36 5.02 14.36
C GLU A 260 -4.36 6.07 14.87
N LYS A 261 -3.14 5.64 15.22
CA LYS A 261 -2.04 6.52 15.62
C LYS A 261 -1.70 7.53 14.52
N LEU A 262 -1.51 7.06 13.28
CA LEU A 262 -1.22 7.92 12.14
C LEU A 262 -2.37 8.88 11.84
N ALA A 263 -3.62 8.43 11.89
CA ALA A 263 -4.80 9.28 11.70
C ALA A 263 -4.92 10.37 12.78
N ALA A 264 -4.51 10.08 14.02
CA ALA A 264 -4.45 11.08 15.08
C ALA A 264 -3.31 12.08 14.86
N GLN A 265 -2.09 11.60 14.56
CA GLN A 265 -0.92 12.44 14.28
C GLN A 265 -1.11 13.31 13.04
N ALA A 266 -1.80 12.79 12.02
CA ALA A 266 -2.11 13.50 10.79
C ALA A 266 -3.00 14.73 10.99
N LYS A 267 -3.55 14.97 12.19
CA LYS A 267 -4.24 16.23 12.52
C LYS A 267 -3.26 17.39 12.72
N THR A 268 -2.02 17.12 13.14
CA THR A 268 -1.02 18.14 13.47
C THR A 268 0.30 18.00 12.71
N ALA A 269 0.65 16.83 12.18
CA ALA A 269 1.91 16.56 11.49
C ALA A 269 1.70 15.96 10.09
N ASP A 270 2.66 16.15 9.19
CA ASP A 270 2.72 15.40 7.93
C ASP A 270 3.23 13.99 8.24
N VAL A 271 2.37 12.99 8.05
CA VAL A 271 2.67 11.57 8.28
C VAL A 271 2.44 10.74 7.02
N ARG A 272 2.48 11.40 5.85
CA ARG A 272 2.15 10.77 4.56
C ARG A 272 3.04 9.56 4.28
N GLU A 273 4.34 9.67 4.53
CA GLU A 273 5.28 8.60 4.22
C GLU A 273 4.97 7.35 5.05
N GLN A 274 4.74 7.51 6.35
CA GLN A 274 4.39 6.41 7.26
C GLN A 274 3.03 5.79 6.90
N ALA A 275 2.03 6.59 6.50
CA ALA A 275 0.74 6.09 6.05
C ALA A 275 0.84 5.27 4.75
N ILE A 276 1.67 5.71 3.80
CA ILE A 276 1.96 4.97 2.57
C ILE A 276 2.70 3.67 2.88
N GLN A 277 3.69 3.73 3.77
CA GLN A 277 4.43 2.55 4.20
C GLN A 277 3.53 1.55 4.95
N LEU A 278 2.58 2.02 5.78
CA LEU A 278 1.63 1.15 6.48
C LEU A 278 0.76 0.33 5.52
N ALA A 279 0.16 0.97 4.51
CA ALA A 279 -0.62 0.26 3.50
C ALA A 279 0.24 -0.70 2.67
N SER A 280 1.48 -0.28 2.35
CA SER A 280 2.45 -1.13 1.64
C SER A 280 2.85 -2.34 2.47
N LEU A 281 3.02 -2.17 3.79
CA LEU A 281 3.39 -3.23 4.72
C LEU A 281 2.26 -4.25 4.81
N ALA A 282 1.02 -3.78 4.99
CA ALA A 282 -0.14 -4.66 5.03
C ALA A 282 -0.26 -5.50 3.76
N ARG A 283 -0.07 -4.90 2.58
CA ARG A 283 -0.05 -5.64 1.30
C ARG A 283 1.11 -6.63 1.18
N ALA A 284 2.23 -6.34 1.85
CA ALA A 284 3.41 -7.21 1.83
C ALA A 284 3.24 -8.44 2.74
N ILE A 285 2.44 -8.33 3.81
CA ILE A 285 2.28 -9.39 4.82
C ILE A 285 0.93 -10.14 4.75
N CYS A 286 -0.11 -9.55 4.15
CA CYS A 286 -1.47 -10.12 4.12
C CYS A 286 -1.87 -10.62 2.73
N ASP A 287 -2.28 -11.89 2.66
CA ASP A 287 -2.68 -12.58 1.43
C ASP A 287 -4.05 -12.12 0.89
N ASP A 288 -4.91 -11.60 1.75
CA ASP A 288 -6.23 -11.09 1.36
C ASP A 288 -6.19 -9.67 0.75
N LEU A 289 -5.03 -9.00 0.79
CA LEU A 289 -4.83 -7.65 0.22
C LEU A 289 -4.07 -7.66 -1.11
N GLY A 290 -3.66 -8.84 -1.56
CA GLY A 290 -2.96 -9.05 -2.83
C GLY A 290 -1.94 -10.17 -2.74
N GLU A 291 -0.92 -10.09 -3.57
CA GLU A 291 0.18 -11.05 -3.52
C GLU A 291 1.19 -10.59 -2.49
N ALA A 292 1.05 -11.12 -1.27
CA ALA A 292 1.99 -10.88 -0.19
C ALA A 292 3.41 -11.27 -0.63
N THR A 293 4.39 -10.42 -0.37
CA THR A 293 5.80 -10.73 -0.59
C THR A 293 6.36 -11.60 0.53
N LEU A 294 5.72 -11.60 1.69
CA LEU A 294 5.95 -12.57 2.75
C LEU A 294 5.25 -13.88 2.42
N LYS A 295 5.99 -14.99 2.49
CA LYS A 295 5.46 -16.35 2.34
C LYS A 295 5.85 -17.17 3.55
N SER A 296 4.94 -18.02 4.02
CA SER A 296 5.16 -18.87 5.18
C SER A 296 4.63 -20.29 4.92
N SER A 297 5.33 -21.30 5.44
CA SER A 297 4.86 -22.69 5.44
C SER A 297 3.57 -22.91 6.24
N SER A 298 3.23 -22.00 7.17
CA SER A 298 1.99 -22.02 7.95
C SER A 298 0.80 -21.36 7.22
N GLY A 299 0.97 -20.95 5.97
CA GLY A 299 0.01 -20.16 5.20
C GLY A 299 0.22 -18.65 5.36
N GLY A 300 -0.48 -17.84 4.56
CA GLY A 300 -0.39 -16.39 4.64
C GLY A 300 -1.38 -15.78 5.63
N ALA A 301 -0.94 -14.70 6.28
CA ALA A 301 -1.77 -13.94 7.20
C ALA A 301 -2.94 -13.27 6.47
N LYS A 302 -4.04 -13.06 7.20
CA LYS A 302 -5.21 -12.31 6.72
C LYS A 302 -5.32 -11.03 7.53
N CYS A 303 -5.58 -9.93 6.85
CA CYS A 303 -5.75 -8.62 7.47
C CYS A 303 -7.22 -8.30 7.79
N GLY A 304 -8.18 -9.11 7.33
CA GLY A 304 -9.57 -9.00 7.75
C GLY A 304 -10.22 -7.69 7.36
N GLU A 305 -10.79 -6.96 8.33
CA GLU A 305 -11.42 -5.67 8.05
C GLU A 305 -10.34 -4.59 7.82
N THR A 306 -10.29 -4.05 6.61
CA THR A 306 -9.28 -3.07 6.16
C THR A 306 -9.46 -1.67 6.75
N LYS A 307 -9.90 -1.56 8.00
CA LYS A 307 -10.09 -0.29 8.74
C LYS A 307 -8.82 0.55 8.80
N PHE A 308 -7.67 -0.08 9.00
CA PHE A 308 -6.38 0.61 9.02
C PHE A 308 -6.07 1.29 7.67
N LEU A 309 -6.62 0.80 6.55
CA LEU A 309 -6.47 1.48 5.25
C LEU A 309 -7.29 2.76 5.20
N ALA A 310 -8.50 2.78 5.76
CA ALA A 310 -9.24 4.03 5.88
C ALA A 310 -8.50 5.05 6.74
N ASP A 311 -7.89 4.60 7.84
CA ASP A 311 -7.04 5.46 8.65
C ASP A 311 -5.81 5.96 7.87
N ALA A 312 -5.17 5.10 7.07
CA ALA A 312 -4.04 5.48 6.21
C ALA A 312 -4.45 6.49 5.12
N PHE A 313 -5.54 6.25 4.38
CA PHE A 313 -6.06 7.19 3.39
C PHE A 313 -6.44 8.54 4.03
N TYR A 314 -7.09 8.52 5.18
CA TYR A 314 -7.41 9.72 5.94
C TYR A 314 -6.15 10.48 6.35
N ALA A 315 -5.15 9.79 6.91
CA ALA A 315 -3.89 10.38 7.34
C ALA A 315 -3.11 11.00 6.17
N THR A 316 -3.02 10.28 5.05
CA THR A 316 -2.44 10.75 3.79
C THR A 316 -3.19 11.97 3.25
N GLY A 317 -4.52 11.92 3.20
CA GLY A 317 -5.37 13.00 2.72
C GLY A 317 -5.26 14.28 3.56
N LEU A 318 -5.27 14.16 4.89
CA LEU A 318 -5.07 15.30 5.79
C LEU A 318 -3.68 15.93 5.61
N SER A 319 -2.66 15.09 5.45
CA SER A 319 -1.29 15.56 5.23
C SER A 319 -1.19 16.38 3.94
N TYR A 320 -1.78 15.87 2.84
CA TYR A 320 -1.86 16.62 1.58
C TYR A 320 -2.68 17.91 1.67
N ALA A 321 -3.84 17.87 2.35
CA ALA A 321 -4.67 19.06 2.55
C ALA A 321 -3.91 20.15 3.35
N ARG A 322 -3.08 19.75 4.31
CA ARG A 322 -2.23 20.68 5.06
C ARG A 322 -1.16 21.30 4.18
N THR A 323 -0.49 20.51 3.35
CA THR A 323 0.57 20.98 2.44
C THR A 323 0.04 21.71 1.20
N GLY A 324 -1.29 21.86 1.06
CA GLY A 324 -1.91 22.54 -0.08
C GLY A 324 -2.06 21.69 -1.35
N ASP A 325 -1.71 20.39 -1.30
CA ASP A 325 -1.90 19.47 -2.43
C ASP A 325 -3.34 18.95 -2.45
N LEU A 326 -4.26 19.84 -2.79
CA LEU A 326 -5.70 19.59 -2.72
C LEU A 326 -6.16 18.51 -3.72
N GLY A 327 -5.44 18.32 -4.84
CA GLY A 327 -5.70 17.26 -5.80
C GLY A 327 -5.49 15.87 -5.21
N ARG A 328 -4.33 15.64 -4.57
CA ARG A 328 -4.07 14.36 -3.89
C ARG A 328 -4.90 14.14 -2.64
N ALA A 329 -5.22 15.22 -1.92
CA ALA A 329 -6.17 15.13 -0.81
C ALA A 329 -7.58 14.71 -1.31
N ALA A 330 -8.02 15.19 -2.47
CA ALA A 330 -9.25 14.72 -3.10
C ALA A 330 -9.13 13.27 -3.60
N ALA A 331 -8.00 12.86 -4.16
CA ALA A 331 -7.75 11.47 -4.53
C ALA A 331 -7.80 10.52 -3.32
N ALA A 332 -7.31 10.95 -2.15
CA ALA A 332 -7.46 10.20 -0.90
C ALA A 332 -8.93 10.03 -0.50
N LEU A 333 -9.75 11.07 -0.66
CA LEU A 333 -11.19 11.02 -0.41
C LEU A 333 -11.91 10.04 -1.36
N GLU A 334 -11.50 9.99 -2.63
CA GLU A 334 -11.97 8.98 -3.58
C GLU A 334 -11.57 7.57 -3.15
N GLY A 335 -10.33 7.39 -2.69
CA GLY A 335 -9.85 6.11 -2.15
C GLY A 335 -10.70 5.62 -0.97
N LEU A 336 -11.05 6.50 -0.03
CA LEU A 336 -11.95 6.18 1.08
C LEU A 336 -13.32 5.70 0.58
N ALA A 337 -13.87 6.33 -0.46
CA ALA A 337 -15.14 5.93 -1.05
C ALA A 337 -15.06 4.53 -1.69
N LEU A 338 -13.93 4.19 -2.31
CA LEU A 338 -13.72 2.92 -3.00
C LEU A 338 -13.49 1.73 -2.05
N LEU A 339 -13.09 1.96 -0.80
CA LEU A 339 -12.94 0.89 0.18
C LEU A 339 -14.29 0.27 0.62
N GLU A 340 -15.42 0.95 0.35
CA GLU A 340 -16.79 0.48 0.66
C GLU A 340 -16.96 -0.04 2.11
N LEU A 341 -16.22 0.55 3.05
CA LEU A 341 -16.23 0.11 4.45
C LEU A 341 -17.57 0.45 5.10
N LYS A 342 -18.20 -0.55 5.73
CA LYS A 342 -19.45 -0.37 6.49
C LYS A 342 -19.33 0.64 7.64
N ALA A 343 -18.12 0.78 8.20
CA ALA A 343 -17.84 1.72 9.28
C ALA A 343 -16.49 2.42 9.02
N ASP A 344 -16.53 3.56 8.33
CA ASP A 344 -15.36 4.41 8.10
C ASP A 344 -15.05 5.33 9.31
N ARG A 345 -15.81 5.23 10.41
CA ARG A 345 -15.69 6.07 11.62
C ARG A 345 -15.70 7.58 11.34
N GLY A 346 -16.38 8.01 10.28
CA GLY A 346 -16.46 9.43 9.90
C GLY A 346 -15.18 9.96 9.25
N ARG A 347 -14.24 9.09 8.85
CA ARG A 347 -12.99 9.49 8.18
C ARG A 347 -13.27 10.22 6.87
N ARG A 348 -14.25 9.77 6.08
CA ARG A 348 -14.65 10.46 4.86
C ARG A 348 -15.13 11.89 5.16
N ALA A 349 -16.05 12.03 6.10
CA ALA A 349 -16.59 13.34 6.50
C ALA A 349 -15.50 14.26 7.06
N GLY A 350 -14.57 13.73 7.87
CA GLY A 350 -13.45 14.49 8.41
C GLY A 350 -12.48 14.99 7.34
N LEU A 351 -12.12 14.14 6.37
CA LEU A 351 -11.25 14.55 5.25
C LEU A 351 -11.98 15.53 4.33
N GLU A 352 -13.27 15.32 4.11
CA GLU A 352 -14.10 16.25 3.35
C GLU A 352 -14.15 17.64 4.00
N ALA A 353 -14.33 17.71 5.32
CA ALA A 353 -14.31 18.97 6.07
C ALA A 353 -12.93 19.65 6.00
N ALA A 354 -11.84 18.88 6.07
CA ALA A 354 -10.48 19.42 5.93
C ALA A 354 -10.22 20.00 4.52
N LEU A 355 -10.75 19.34 3.49
CA LEU A 355 -10.74 19.86 2.12
C LEU A 355 -11.58 21.13 1.99
N ASP A 356 -12.81 21.13 2.52
CA ASP A 356 -13.72 22.28 2.46
C ASP A 356 -13.17 23.50 3.23
N ALA A 357 -12.37 23.28 4.27
CA ALA A 357 -11.66 24.34 4.99
C ALA A 357 -10.55 25.01 4.14
N LYS A 358 -9.94 24.28 3.20
CA LYS A 358 -8.88 24.78 2.31
C LYS A 358 -9.40 25.25 0.96
N ALA A 359 -10.47 24.63 0.47
CA ALA A 359 -11.16 24.95 -0.77
C ALA A 359 -12.66 25.07 -0.48
N LYS A 360 -13.11 26.31 -0.26
CA LYS A 360 -14.49 26.58 0.16
C LYS A 360 -15.49 25.92 -0.80
N PRO A 361 -16.50 25.20 -0.30
CA PRO A 361 -17.53 24.63 -1.15
C PRO A 361 -18.35 25.75 -1.78
N VAL A 362 -18.63 25.62 -3.07
CA VAL A 362 -19.44 26.57 -3.86
C VAL A 362 -20.48 25.78 -4.64
N GLU A 363 -21.74 26.20 -4.57
CA GLU A 363 -22.79 25.61 -5.41
C GLU A 363 -22.55 26.02 -6.87
N ALA A 364 -22.41 25.04 -7.75
CA ALA A 364 -22.22 25.24 -9.18
C ALA A 364 -23.39 24.66 -9.96
N VAL A 365 -23.78 25.40 -11.00
CA VAL A 365 -24.91 25.07 -11.88
C VAL A 365 -24.47 25.13 -13.33
N VAL A 366 -25.14 24.36 -14.20
CA VAL A 366 -24.98 24.54 -15.66
C VAL A 366 -25.58 25.88 -16.05
N LEU A 367 -24.72 26.82 -16.46
CA LEU A 367 -25.13 28.09 -17.04
C LEU A 367 -25.61 27.90 -18.49
N ARG A 368 -24.93 27.02 -19.24
CA ARG A 368 -25.20 26.82 -20.66
C ARG A 368 -24.79 25.43 -21.13
N ARG A 369 -25.53 24.90 -22.11
CA ARG A 369 -25.15 23.73 -22.91
C ARG A 369 -24.81 24.22 -24.31
N VAL A 370 -23.65 23.81 -24.82
CA VAL A 370 -23.17 24.17 -26.15
C VAL A 370 -23.75 23.20 -27.18
N ALA A 371 -24.22 23.72 -28.31
CA ALA A 371 -24.78 22.93 -29.41
C ALA A 371 -23.68 22.30 -30.28
N ALA A 372 -22.54 23.00 -30.44
CA ALA A 372 -21.36 22.48 -31.11
C ALA A 372 -20.93 21.12 -30.53
N ARG A 373 -20.77 20.14 -31.43
CA ARG A 373 -20.38 18.78 -31.05
C ARG A 373 -18.86 18.67 -31.01
N PRO A 374 -18.26 18.36 -29.84
CA PRO A 374 -16.83 18.12 -29.77
C PRO A 374 -16.46 16.88 -30.60
N SER A 375 -15.29 16.91 -31.23
CA SER A 375 -14.76 15.77 -31.97
C SER A 375 -14.67 14.55 -31.05
N SER A 376 -15.17 13.41 -31.54
CA SER A 376 -15.05 12.12 -30.87
C SER A 376 -13.79 11.37 -31.28
N LYS A 377 -12.90 11.99 -32.07
CA LYS A 377 -11.67 11.34 -32.53
C LYS A 377 -10.74 11.10 -31.35
N PRO A 378 -10.19 9.89 -31.20
CA PRO A 378 -9.22 9.60 -30.16
C PRO A 378 -7.94 10.41 -30.36
N GLY A 379 -7.29 10.79 -29.25
CA GLY A 379 -6.08 11.61 -29.29
C GLY A 379 -6.36 13.08 -29.54
N ILE A 380 -7.27 13.68 -28.77
CA ILE A 380 -7.40 15.13 -28.60
C ILE A 380 -7.35 15.39 -27.08
N LEU A 381 -6.50 16.32 -26.64
CA LEU A 381 -6.26 16.57 -25.21
C LEU A 381 -7.52 17.03 -24.47
N ALA A 382 -8.20 18.03 -24.99
CA ALA A 382 -9.60 18.32 -24.73
C ALA A 382 -10.17 19.02 -25.97
N PRO A 383 -11.41 18.72 -26.39
CA PRO A 383 -11.98 19.24 -27.64
C PRO A 383 -12.54 20.66 -27.49
N PHE A 384 -12.13 21.42 -26.47
CA PHE A 384 -12.54 22.81 -26.26
C PHE A 384 -11.48 23.61 -25.52
N ALA A 385 -11.40 24.92 -25.74
CA ALA A 385 -10.40 25.82 -25.14
C ALA A 385 -10.96 27.24 -25.00
N TRP A 386 -10.63 27.92 -23.91
CA TRP A 386 -11.00 29.33 -23.73
C TRP A 386 -9.98 30.24 -24.42
N THR A 387 -10.45 31.24 -25.19
CA THR A 387 -9.59 32.31 -25.71
C THR A 387 -9.54 33.49 -24.76
N ASP A 388 -10.68 33.79 -24.12
CA ASP A 388 -10.85 34.82 -23.12
C ASP A 388 -11.97 34.40 -22.14
N ALA A 389 -12.46 35.30 -21.30
CA ALA A 389 -13.49 34.98 -20.30
C ALA A 389 -14.86 34.65 -20.90
N ASP A 390 -15.13 35.12 -22.13
CA ASP A 390 -16.45 35.11 -22.76
C ASP A 390 -16.53 34.22 -24.00
N HIS A 391 -15.39 33.78 -24.53
CA HIS A 391 -15.34 32.98 -25.74
C HIS A 391 -14.68 31.61 -25.50
N LEU A 392 -15.44 30.58 -25.86
CA LEU A 392 -15.02 29.18 -25.86
C LEU A 392 -14.90 28.68 -27.30
N LEU A 393 -13.79 28.06 -27.63
CA LEU A 393 -13.61 27.33 -28.88
C LEU A 393 -13.94 25.86 -28.65
N VAL A 394 -14.65 25.24 -29.60
CA VAL A 394 -14.98 23.82 -29.61
C VAL A 394 -14.47 23.21 -30.91
N ALA A 395 -13.55 22.25 -30.80
CA ALA A 395 -13.01 21.51 -31.93
C ALA A 395 -13.98 20.42 -32.37
N GLY A 396 -14.59 20.59 -33.54
CA GLY A 396 -15.33 19.55 -34.25
C GLY A 396 -14.41 18.71 -35.15
N ASP A 397 -14.99 17.77 -35.89
CA ASP A 397 -14.22 16.85 -36.74
C ASP A 397 -13.57 17.53 -37.95
N THR A 398 -14.13 18.65 -38.41
CA THR A 398 -13.76 19.36 -39.64
C THR A 398 -13.58 20.87 -39.45
N SER A 399 -14.06 21.44 -38.35
CA SER A 399 -14.04 22.89 -38.08
C SER A 399 -13.96 23.17 -36.59
N VAL A 400 -13.56 24.39 -36.23
CA VAL A 400 -13.63 24.91 -34.87
C VAL A 400 -14.84 25.84 -34.78
N THR A 401 -15.66 25.68 -33.76
CA THR A 401 -16.79 26.56 -33.47
C THR A 401 -16.42 27.49 -32.33
N LYS A 402 -16.56 28.80 -32.53
CA LYS A 402 -16.48 29.80 -31.46
C LYS A 402 -17.85 30.02 -30.85
N VAL A 403 -17.90 29.97 -29.54
CA VAL A 403 -19.10 30.09 -28.72
C VAL A 403 -18.96 31.34 -27.86
N ASP A 404 -19.83 32.32 -28.05
CA ASP A 404 -20.01 33.40 -27.08
C ASP A 404 -20.86 32.84 -25.93
N VAL A 405 -20.25 32.70 -24.75
CA VAL A 405 -20.87 32.01 -23.61
C VAL A 405 -21.95 32.85 -22.95
N ASN A 406 -21.92 34.18 -23.12
CA ASN A 406 -22.88 35.10 -22.55
C ASN A 406 -24.19 35.05 -23.34
N VAL A 407 -24.13 35.28 -24.65
CA VAL A 407 -25.35 35.31 -25.48
C VAL A 407 -25.73 33.94 -26.05
N GLY A 408 -24.77 33.02 -26.19
CA GLY A 408 -24.98 31.69 -26.73
C GLY A 408 -24.87 31.58 -28.25
N ASN A 409 -24.30 32.59 -28.90
CA ASN A 409 -24.09 32.57 -30.34
C ASN A 409 -22.94 31.63 -30.67
N GLU A 410 -23.14 30.79 -31.68
CA GLU A 410 -22.15 29.86 -32.19
C GLU A 410 -21.85 30.20 -33.64
N SER A 411 -20.57 30.37 -33.96
CA SER A 411 -20.10 30.67 -35.31
C SER A 411 -18.89 29.81 -35.64
N VAL A 412 -18.74 29.44 -36.91
CA VAL A 412 -17.52 28.79 -37.38
C VAL A 412 -16.36 29.78 -37.24
N GLU A 413 -15.30 29.36 -36.56
CA GLU A 413 -14.07 30.14 -36.44
C GLU A 413 -13.31 30.04 -37.76
N ALA A 414 -13.09 31.19 -38.40
CA ALA A 414 -12.47 31.25 -39.72
C ALA A 414 -10.96 30.93 -39.66
N ASP A 415 -10.33 31.21 -38.53
CA ASP A 415 -8.90 30.98 -38.33
C ASP A 415 -8.63 29.54 -37.86
N ALA A 416 -7.82 28.83 -38.63
CA ALA A 416 -7.43 27.46 -38.31
C ALA A 416 -6.45 27.44 -37.13
N ILE A 417 -6.96 27.26 -35.92
CA ILE A 417 -6.12 26.92 -34.78
C ILE A 417 -5.72 25.45 -34.90
N ALA A 418 -4.41 25.18 -34.95
CA ALA A 418 -3.88 23.83 -34.90
C ALA A 418 -4.20 23.23 -33.52
N TRP A 419 -5.20 22.36 -33.47
CA TRP A 419 -5.61 21.73 -32.21
C TRP A 419 -4.61 20.65 -31.79
N PRO A 420 -4.05 20.70 -30.56
CA PRO A 420 -3.11 19.69 -30.11
C PRO A 420 -3.83 18.34 -29.97
N ARG A 421 -3.35 17.37 -30.75
CA ARG A 421 -3.82 15.98 -30.68
C ARG A 421 -3.17 15.24 -29.52
N THR A 422 -1.95 15.61 -29.18
CA THR A 422 -1.15 14.92 -28.17
C THR A 422 -0.36 15.91 -27.35
N VAL A 423 0.02 15.50 -26.13
CA VAL A 423 0.98 16.25 -25.31
C VAL A 423 2.35 15.79 -25.76
N GLY A 424 3.12 16.65 -26.39
CA GLY A 424 4.45 16.26 -26.84
C GLY A 424 5.48 17.33 -26.61
N TRP A 425 6.71 16.89 -26.32
CA TRP A 425 7.88 17.74 -26.21
C TRP A 425 9.06 17.07 -26.91
N ARG A 426 10.07 17.87 -27.25
CA ARG A 426 11.34 17.36 -27.80
C ARG A 426 12.33 17.21 -26.67
N ALA A 427 12.74 15.97 -26.41
CA ALA A 427 13.94 15.66 -25.65
C ALA A 427 15.16 15.71 -26.61
N PRO A 428 16.41 15.83 -26.10
CA PRO A 428 17.61 15.98 -26.93
C PRO A 428 17.79 14.92 -28.04
N ASP A 429 17.25 13.72 -27.82
CA ASP A 429 17.43 12.56 -28.70
C ASP A 429 16.11 11.94 -29.20
N SER A 430 14.97 12.54 -28.87
CA SER A 430 13.66 11.94 -29.11
C SER A 430 12.51 12.95 -29.08
N SER A 431 11.50 12.72 -29.90
CA SER A 431 10.19 13.34 -29.72
C SER A 431 9.33 12.43 -28.84
N ILE A 432 8.76 13.00 -27.79
CA ILE A 432 7.84 12.30 -26.89
C ILE A 432 6.43 12.72 -27.23
N GLU A 433 5.53 11.75 -27.31
CA GLU A 433 4.12 11.97 -27.59
C GLU A 433 3.27 11.18 -26.59
N VAL A 434 2.58 11.86 -25.69
CA VAL A 434 1.66 11.24 -24.73
C VAL A 434 0.34 10.95 -25.43
N LEU A 435 -0.03 9.67 -25.42
CA LEU A 435 -1.21 9.14 -26.10
C LEU A 435 -2.44 9.13 -25.19
N GLY A 436 -2.24 9.01 -23.88
CA GLY A 436 -3.33 9.02 -22.89
C GLY A 436 -2.92 8.39 -21.57
N ALA A 437 -3.90 8.19 -20.69
CA ALA A 437 -3.74 7.44 -19.46
C ALA A 437 -4.74 6.28 -19.37
N ALA A 438 -4.36 5.26 -18.60
CA ALA A 438 -5.18 4.09 -18.36
C ALA A 438 -5.13 3.68 -16.89
N LYS A 439 -6.22 3.08 -16.43
CA LYS A 439 -6.30 2.34 -15.17
C LYS A 439 -6.18 0.84 -15.44
N VAL A 440 -5.34 0.19 -14.64
CA VAL A 440 -5.27 -1.27 -14.47
C VAL A 440 -5.94 -1.58 -13.13
N CYS A 441 -6.67 -2.68 -13.03
CA CYS A 441 -7.47 -3.00 -11.83
C CYS A 441 -6.91 -4.14 -10.99
N ASP A 442 -5.90 -4.87 -11.48
CA ASP A 442 -5.28 -5.95 -10.72
C ASP A 442 -3.77 -6.06 -11.03
N PRO A 443 -2.90 -5.47 -10.20
CA PRO A 443 -3.22 -4.54 -9.11
C PRO A 443 -3.82 -3.22 -9.63
N PRO A 444 -4.52 -2.44 -8.77
CA PRO A 444 -4.93 -1.09 -9.11
C PRO A 444 -3.69 -0.24 -9.41
N GLU A 445 -3.53 0.19 -10.66
CA GLU A 445 -2.44 1.05 -11.10
C GLU A 445 -2.94 2.09 -12.11
N ARG A 446 -2.27 3.25 -12.12
CA ARG A 446 -2.44 4.26 -13.15
C ARG A 446 -1.20 4.26 -14.04
N ARG A 447 -1.41 4.29 -15.35
CA ARG A 447 -0.33 4.30 -16.35
C ARG A 447 -0.54 5.42 -17.34
N VAL A 448 0.54 6.09 -17.69
CA VAL A 448 0.59 7.00 -18.84
C VAL A 448 1.17 6.23 -20.02
N LEU A 449 0.49 6.33 -21.16
CA LEU A 449 0.87 5.72 -22.43
C LEU A 449 1.49 6.80 -23.32
N ALA A 450 2.64 6.51 -23.90
CA ALA A 450 3.35 7.44 -24.77
C ALA A 450 4.08 6.73 -25.92
N THR A 451 4.50 7.50 -26.92
CA THR A 451 5.48 7.10 -27.93
C THR A 451 6.76 7.88 -27.69
N ALA A 452 7.90 7.20 -27.69
CA ALA A 452 9.24 7.79 -27.59
C ALA A 452 10.15 7.08 -28.59
N ARG A 453 10.90 7.83 -29.41
CA ARG A 453 11.75 7.26 -30.49
C ARG A 453 10.99 6.28 -31.40
N SER A 454 9.74 6.61 -31.74
CA SER A 454 8.82 5.76 -32.52
C SER A 454 8.44 4.42 -31.87
N ALA A 455 8.81 4.20 -30.61
CA ALA A 455 8.42 3.02 -29.83
C ALA A 455 7.36 3.37 -28.79
N LYS A 456 6.37 2.50 -28.61
CA LYS A 456 5.39 2.65 -27.52
C LYS A 456 6.07 2.40 -26.18
N THR A 457 5.84 3.29 -25.24
CA THR A 457 6.29 3.19 -23.86
C THR A 457 5.13 3.46 -22.91
N GLN A 458 5.25 2.97 -21.69
CA GLN A 458 4.30 3.22 -20.63
C GLN A 458 5.05 3.45 -19.32
N VAL A 459 4.55 4.35 -18.49
CA VAL A 459 5.10 4.63 -17.18
C VAL A 459 4.00 4.48 -16.13
N LYS A 460 4.31 3.78 -15.04
CA LYS A 460 3.45 3.75 -13.85
C LYS A 460 3.50 5.11 -13.18
N VAL A 461 2.34 5.61 -12.81
CA VAL A 461 2.19 6.89 -12.15
C VAL A 461 1.93 6.65 -10.66
N PRO A 462 2.76 7.18 -9.75
CA PRO A 462 2.58 6.96 -8.31
C PRO A 462 1.32 7.68 -7.83
N SER A 463 0.33 6.94 -7.34
CA SER A 463 -0.98 7.48 -6.97
C SER A 463 -1.30 7.21 -5.51
N VAL A 464 -2.06 8.11 -4.87
CA VAL A 464 -2.68 7.81 -3.56
C VAL A 464 -3.58 6.57 -3.64
N LEU A 465 -4.17 6.29 -4.80
CA LEU A 465 -4.97 5.08 -5.00
C LEU A 465 -4.14 3.79 -5.06
N ASP A 466 -2.81 3.87 -5.17
CA ASP A 466 -1.95 2.68 -5.09
C ASP A 466 -2.01 2.04 -3.68
N LEU A 467 -2.57 2.74 -2.67
CA LEU A 467 -2.84 2.19 -1.35
C LEU A 467 -4.02 1.20 -1.32
N LEU A 468 -4.83 1.15 -2.38
CA LEU A 468 -5.97 0.23 -2.46
C LEU A 468 -5.48 -1.24 -2.57
N PRO A 469 -6.07 -2.17 -1.80
CA PRO A 469 -5.82 -3.60 -1.93
C PRO A 469 -6.16 -4.14 -3.32
N ARG A 470 -5.52 -5.24 -3.73
CA ARG A 470 -5.93 -5.96 -4.94
C ARG A 470 -7.39 -6.39 -4.81
N GLY A 471 -8.15 -6.17 -5.87
CA GLY A 471 -9.56 -6.56 -5.92
C GLY A 471 -10.54 -5.67 -5.18
N THR A 472 -10.08 -4.56 -4.58
CA THR A 472 -10.97 -3.52 -4.06
C THR A 472 -11.86 -3.00 -5.16
N GLY A 473 -13.17 -3.01 -4.93
CA GLY A 473 -14.13 -2.65 -5.95
C GLY A 473 -14.09 -3.57 -7.17
N LYS A 474 -13.81 -4.88 -7.06
CA LYS A 474 -13.81 -5.83 -8.20
C LYS A 474 -15.08 -5.79 -9.06
N ALA A 475 -16.23 -5.42 -8.49
CA ALA A 475 -17.46 -5.19 -9.24
C ALA A 475 -17.49 -3.83 -9.99
N SER A 476 -16.73 -2.84 -9.53
CA SER A 476 -16.73 -1.44 -10.01
C SER A 476 -15.46 -1.01 -10.77
N CYS A 477 -14.31 -1.68 -10.56
CA CYS A 477 -13.07 -1.40 -11.26
C CYS A 477 -13.03 -2.14 -12.60
N LYS A 478 -13.40 -1.42 -13.67
CA LYS A 478 -13.16 -1.84 -15.05
C LYS A 478 -11.87 -1.21 -15.56
N PRO A 479 -10.91 -1.98 -16.14
CA PRO A 479 -9.80 -1.40 -16.89
C PRO A 479 -10.34 -0.43 -17.95
N GLY A 480 -9.66 0.67 -18.17
CA GLY A 480 -10.15 1.69 -19.10
C GLY A 480 -9.27 2.91 -19.17
N SER A 481 -9.61 3.80 -20.09
CA SER A 481 -8.95 5.09 -20.21
C SER A 481 -9.26 5.96 -18.98
N LEU A 482 -8.26 6.71 -18.54
CA LEU A 482 -8.40 7.78 -17.56
C LEU A 482 -8.31 9.12 -18.30
N ALA A 483 -9.04 10.11 -17.79
CA ALA A 483 -8.89 11.48 -18.25
C ALA A 483 -7.43 11.92 -18.04
N LEU A 484 -6.82 12.40 -19.13
CA LEU A 484 -5.51 12.99 -19.15
C LEU A 484 -5.63 14.37 -19.77
N THR A 485 -5.25 15.41 -19.02
CA THR A 485 -5.27 16.79 -19.51
C THR A 485 -3.92 17.42 -19.30
N ALA A 486 -3.36 18.07 -20.32
CA ALA A 486 -2.15 18.86 -20.16
C ALA A 486 -2.44 20.09 -19.28
N LEU A 487 -1.45 20.50 -18.49
CA LEU A 487 -1.45 21.78 -17.77
C LEU A 487 -0.40 22.72 -18.33
N ALA A 488 0.78 22.20 -18.65
CA ALA A 488 1.90 22.97 -19.18
C ALA A 488 2.85 22.05 -19.95
N VAL A 489 3.52 22.59 -20.97
CA VAL A 489 4.56 21.86 -21.73
C VAL A 489 5.75 22.79 -21.96
N ASP A 490 6.96 22.28 -21.74
CA ASP A 490 8.21 22.98 -22.02
C ASP A 490 9.26 22.02 -22.62
N GLY A 491 10.48 22.52 -22.86
CA GLY A 491 11.56 21.71 -23.47
C GLY A 491 12.06 20.56 -22.60
N ALA A 492 11.82 20.59 -21.28
CA ALA A 492 12.26 19.56 -20.36
C ALA A 492 11.17 18.51 -20.06
N GLY A 493 9.91 18.78 -20.38
CA GLY A 493 8.83 17.84 -20.12
C GLY A 493 7.43 18.41 -20.25
N ALA A 494 6.46 17.63 -19.80
CA ALA A 494 5.05 18.02 -19.74
C ALA A 494 4.50 17.84 -18.33
N THR A 495 3.73 18.81 -17.86
CA THR A 495 2.92 18.69 -16.65
C THR A 495 1.50 18.34 -17.04
N VAL A 496 1.00 17.22 -16.53
CA VAL A 496 -0.31 16.65 -16.87
C VAL A 496 -1.11 16.31 -15.63
N THR A 497 -2.43 16.28 -15.78
CA THR A 497 -3.35 15.64 -14.84
C THR A 497 -3.58 14.20 -15.28
N VAL A 498 -3.60 13.27 -14.33
CA VAL A 498 -4.05 11.89 -14.53
C VAL A 498 -5.11 11.60 -13.48
N GLY A 499 -6.39 11.64 -13.88
CA GLY A 499 -7.50 11.71 -12.93
C GLY A 499 -7.43 12.99 -12.10
N THR A 500 -7.43 12.85 -10.78
CA THR A 500 -7.45 13.94 -9.79
C THR A 500 -6.05 14.43 -9.36
N GLU A 501 -4.99 13.85 -9.91
CA GLU A 501 -3.61 14.09 -9.46
C GLU A 501 -2.74 14.68 -10.58
N VAL A 502 -1.73 15.45 -10.19
CA VAL A 502 -0.83 16.16 -11.12
C VAL A 502 0.56 15.54 -11.14
N TYR A 503 1.11 15.42 -12.34
CA TYR A 503 2.40 14.79 -12.60
C TYR A 503 3.23 15.59 -13.59
N ARG A 504 4.55 15.61 -13.34
CA ARG A 504 5.55 16.00 -14.31
C ARG A 504 6.08 14.76 -15.01
N LEU A 505 5.93 14.75 -16.33
CA LEU A 505 6.50 13.75 -17.22
C LEU A 505 7.81 14.27 -17.78
N THR A 506 8.88 13.49 -17.64
CA THR A 506 10.20 13.78 -18.22
C THR A 506 10.75 12.53 -18.90
N PHE A 507 11.66 12.72 -19.85
CA PHE A 507 12.29 11.63 -20.58
C PHE A 507 13.82 11.76 -20.49
N GLY A 508 14.49 10.67 -20.12
CA GLY A 508 15.95 10.60 -19.98
C GLY A 508 16.49 9.20 -20.24
N GLU A 509 17.69 8.89 -19.74
CA GLU A 509 18.36 7.60 -19.97
C GLU A 509 17.53 6.39 -19.51
N GLY A 510 16.81 6.53 -18.40
CA GLY A 510 15.90 5.51 -17.86
C GLY A 510 14.54 5.42 -18.58
N GLY A 511 14.32 6.20 -19.64
CA GLY A 511 13.05 6.30 -20.35
C GLY A 511 12.11 7.37 -19.79
N LEU A 512 10.81 7.17 -19.99
CA LEU A 512 9.76 8.07 -19.52
C LEU A 512 9.57 7.89 -18.01
N THR A 513 9.63 9.00 -17.26
CA THR A 513 9.38 9.02 -15.81
C THR A 513 8.21 9.94 -15.48
N ALA A 514 7.47 9.62 -14.42
CA ALA A 514 6.35 10.41 -13.92
C ALA A 514 6.61 10.77 -12.46
N THR A 515 6.78 12.06 -12.19
CA THR A 515 7.00 12.59 -10.84
C THR A 515 5.78 13.35 -10.37
N ALA A 516 5.32 13.05 -9.16
CA ALA A 516 4.22 13.71 -8.52
C ALA A 516 4.53 15.22 -8.31
N VAL A 517 3.63 16.13 -8.74
CA VAL A 517 3.74 17.59 -8.52
C VAL A 517 2.54 18.10 -7.74
N ALA A 518 2.72 19.13 -6.92
CA ALA A 518 1.66 19.84 -6.20
C ALA A 518 1.27 21.13 -6.93
N LEU A 519 0.06 21.62 -6.66
CA LEU A 519 -0.42 22.90 -7.17
C LEU A 519 -0.30 23.99 -6.09
N PRO A 520 -0.16 25.28 -6.45
CA PRO A 520 -0.06 25.83 -7.81
C PRO A 520 1.25 25.45 -8.51
N LEU A 521 1.25 25.46 -9.84
CA LEU A 521 2.43 25.14 -10.63
C LEU A 521 3.39 26.33 -10.68
N ASP A 522 4.64 26.11 -10.28
CA ASP A 522 5.75 27.09 -10.39
C ASP A 522 6.38 27.12 -11.79
N VAL A 523 5.56 26.97 -12.85
CA VAL A 523 6.04 26.98 -14.24
C VAL A 523 5.38 28.09 -15.04
N VAL A 524 6.21 28.91 -15.69
CA VAL A 524 5.83 29.97 -16.65
C VAL A 524 5.50 29.40 -18.04
N ALA A 525 5.55 28.07 -18.20
CA ALA A 525 5.26 27.40 -19.47
C ALA A 525 3.83 27.65 -19.95
N LEU A 526 3.67 27.75 -21.28
CA LEU A 526 2.40 28.00 -21.95
C LEU A 526 1.40 26.85 -21.70
N SER A 527 0.14 27.23 -21.47
CA SER A 527 -0.98 26.30 -21.43
C SER A 527 -1.40 25.96 -22.88
N PRO A 528 -1.36 24.69 -23.30
CA PRO A 528 -1.86 24.33 -24.63
C PRO A 528 -3.38 24.52 -24.72
N PRO A 529 -3.95 24.69 -25.94
CA PRO A 529 -5.40 24.65 -26.12
C PRO A 529 -6.01 23.37 -25.54
N GLY A 530 -7.11 23.50 -24.80
CA GLY A 530 -7.74 22.39 -24.09
C GLY A 530 -7.07 22.01 -22.77
N SER A 531 -6.14 22.84 -22.29
CA SER A 531 -5.56 22.70 -20.96
C SER A 531 -6.61 22.89 -19.87
N ALA A 532 -6.45 22.12 -18.80
CA ALA A 532 -7.16 22.33 -17.54
C ALA A 532 -6.60 23.55 -16.76
N ARG A 533 -5.58 24.21 -17.29
CA ARG A 533 -5.00 25.47 -16.83
C ARG A 533 -5.37 26.60 -17.79
N SER A 534 -5.74 27.76 -17.26
CA SER A 534 -6.04 28.95 -18.05
C SER A 534 -4.85 29.37 -18.91
N ALA A 535 -5.12 30.14 -19.98
CA ALA A 535 -4.10 30.62 -20.90
C ALA A 535 -3.04 31.52 -20.22
N ASP A 536 -3.44 32.30 -19.22
CA ASP A 536 -2.54 33.14 -18.40
C ASP A 536 -1.81 32.35 -17.29
N GLY A 537 -2.15 31.07 -17.14
CA GLY A 537 -1.53 30.15 -16.21
C GLY A 537 -1.96 30.29 -14.75
N LYS A 538 -2.90 31.20 -14.43
CA LYS A 538 -3.28 31.55 -13.05
C LYS A 538 -4.39 30.68 -12.48
N ALA A 539 -5.28 30.15 -13.31
CA ALA A 539 -6.41 29.34 -12.89
C ALA A 539 -6.24 27.89 -13.36
N TYR A 540 -6.71 26.93 -12.56
CA TYR A 540 -6.76 25.54 -12.96
C TYR A 540 -8.01 24.84 -12.42
N VAL A 541 -8.44 23.80 -13.13
CA VAL A 541 -9.59 22.98 -12.74
C VAL A 541 -9.25 21.49 -12.75
N LEU A 542 -9.60 20.77 -11.70
CA LEU A 542 -9.55 19.31 -11.65
C LEU A 542 -10.97 18.77 -11.52
N ALA A 543 -11.34 17.86 -12.42
CA ALA A 543 -12.57 17.10 -12.29
C ALA A 543 -12.41 16.04 -11.18
N LEU A 544 -13.31 16.08 -10.20
CA LEU A 544 -13.41 15.10 -9.11
C LEU A 544 -14.64 14.22 -9.35
N THR A 545 -14.70 13.06 -8.70
CA THR A 545 -15.88 12.18 -8.79
C THR A 545 -17.19 12.89 -8.39
N GLU A 546 -17.14 13.72 -7.34
CA GLU A 546 -18.30 14.41 -6.76
C GLU A 546 -18.25 15.95 -6.92
N GLY A 547 -17.51 16.46 -7.91
CA GLY A 547 -17.47 17.90 -8.19
C GLY A 547 -16.25 18.36 -8.96
N LEU A 548 -15.89 19.64 -8.81
CA LEU A 548 -14.66 20.20 -9.37
C LEU A 548 -13.83 20.84 -8.26
N LEU A 549 -12.51 20.72 -8.35
CA LEU A 549 -11.59 21.59 -7.64
C LEU A 549 -11.16 22.71 -8.60
N VAL A 550 -11.58 23.94 -8.31
CA VAL A 550 -11.26 25.13 -9.08
C VAL A 550 -10.32 26.00 -8.26
N THR A 551 -9.27 26.48 -8.88
CA THR A 551 -8.31 27.38 -8.26
C THR A 551 -8.07 28.58 -9.16
N ASN A 552 -7.75 29.70 -8.54
CA ASN A 552 -7.40 30.93 -9.21
C ASN A 552 -6.40 31.70 -8.33
N GLY A 553 -5.14 31.73 -8.78
CA GLY A 553 -4.03 32.20 -7.96
C GLY A 553 -3.93 31.42 -6.66
N ASP A 554 -3.94 32.13 -5.53
CA ASP A 554 -3.85 31.56 -4.18
C ASP A 554 -5.19 31.08 -3.63
N THR A 555 -6.29 31.24 -4.38
CA THR A 555 -7.62 30.84 -3.94
C THR A 555 -8.01 29.49 -4.53
N ALA A 556 -8.67 28.66 -3.72
CA ALA A 556 -9.24 27.39 -4.13
C ALA A 556 -10.71 27.29 -3.69
N ALA A 557 -11.51 26.65 -4.53
CA ALA A 557 -12.93 26.42 -4.32
C ALA A 557 -13.31 25.02 -4.79
N ARG A 558 -14.18 24.34 -4.05
CA ARG A 558 -14.76 23.06 -4.44
C ARG A 558 -16.15 23.29 -4.99
N TRP A 559 -16.31 23.21 -6.31
CA TRP A 559 -17.59 23.39 -6.96
C TRP A 559 -18.39 22.09 -6.84
N LYS A 560 -19.50 22.15 -6.12
CA LYS A 560 -20.38 21.01 -5.83
C LYS A 560 -21.77 21.28 -6.39
N GLY A 561 -22.49 20.22 -6.74
CA GLY A 561 -23.86 20.29 -7.22
C GLY A 561 -24.25 19.02 -7.96
N PRO A 562 -25.54 18.82 -8.27
CA PRO A 562 -25.97 17.70 -9.11
C PRO A 562 -25.33 17.78 -10.51
N ASP A 563 -25.10 18.99 -11.00
CA ASP A 563 -24.54 19.29 -12.32
C ASP A 563 -23.02 19.04 -12.43
N THR A 564 -22.33 18.88 -11.30
CA THR A 564 -20.87 18.69 -11.28
C THR A 564 -20.43 17.23 -11.17
N LYS A 565 -21.37 16.28 -11.16
CA LYS A 565 -21.08 14.84 -11.05
C LYS A 565 -20.79 14.22 -12.41
N GLY A 566 -19.82 13.31 -12.44
CA GLY A 566 -19.52 12.50 -13.63
C GLY A 566 -19.01 13.32 -14.83
N LEU A 567 -18.42 14.49 -14.56
CA LEU A 567 -17.81 15.32 -15.60
C LEU A 567 -16.51 14.68 -16.10
N GLY A 568 -16.28 14.80 -17.41
CA GLY A 568 -15.06 14.35 -18.06
C GLY A 568 -13.95 15.40 -18.01
N MET A 569 -13.27 15.59 -19.14
CA MET A 569 -12.25 16.64 -19.30
C MET A 569 -12.88 18.02 -19.07
N CYS A 570 -12.11 18.95 -18.50
CA CYS A 570 -12.56 20.30 -18.20
C CYS A 570 -11.48 21.34 -18.55
N ALA A 571 -11.92 22.55 -18.90
CA ALA A 571 -11.09 23.71 -19.18
C ALA A 571 -11.68 24.94 -18.47
N ILE A 572 -10.83 25.80 -17.94
CA ILE A 572 -11.21 26.95 -17.12
C ILE A 572 -11.00 28.27 -17.86
N SER A 573 -11.93 29.22 -17.69
CA SER A 573 -11.79 30.58 -18.23
C SER A 573 -10.62 31.31 -17.55
N PRO A 574 -9.98 32.30 -18.21
CA PRO A 574 -8.85 33.03 -17.63
C PRO A 574 -9.15 33.73 -16.30
N ASP A 575 -10.38 34.18 -16.08
CA ASP A 575 -10.83 34.79 -14.82
C ASP A 575 -11.20 33.76 -13.73
N GLY A 576 -11.19 32.47 -14.05
CA GLY A 576 -11.59 31.38 -13.16
C GLY A 576 -13.08 31.36 -12.78
N ALA A 577 -13.91 32.16 -13.45
CA ALA A 577 -15.34 32.29 -13.13
C ALA A 577 -16.20 31.21 -13.80
N ARG A 578 -15.71 30.59 -14.88
CA ARG A 578 -16.44 29.60 -15.69
C ARG A 578 -15.58 28.39 -15.97
N VAL A 579 -16.22 27.22 -16.01
CA VAL A 579 -15.57 25.97 -16.38
C VAL A 579 -16.38 25.31 -17.48
N ALA A 580 -15.73 25.00 -18.60
CA ALA A 580 -16.29 24.15 -19.64
C ALA A 580 -15.89 22.70 -19.36
N CYS A 581 -16.85 21.77 -19.31
CA CYS A 581 -16.58 20.35 -19.10
C CYS A 581 -17.32 19.49 -20.11
N LEU A 582 -16.78 18.30 -20.40
CA LEU A 582 -17.48 17.29 -21.17
C LEU A 582 -18.47 16.53 -20.28
N SER A 583 -19.75 16.52 -20.64
CA SER A 583 -20.81 15.74 -19.99
C SER A 583 -21.61 15.00 -21.04
N ASN A 584 -21.54 13.66 -21.06
CA ASN A 584 -22.25 12.81 -22.03
C ASN A 584 -22.07 13.28 -23.49
N ASN A 585 -20.83 13.50 -23.93
CA ASN A 585 -20.45 14.03 -25.26
C ASN A 585 -20.97 15.44 -25.59
N THR A 586 -21.50 16.17 -24.62
CA THR A 586 -21.92 17.58 -24.75
C THR A 586 -20.98 18.46 -23.94
N VAL A 587 -20.65 19.64 -24.45
CA VAL A 587 -19.90 20.64 -23.67
C VAL A 587 -20.88 21.43 -22.81
N VAL A 588 -20.68 21.41 -21.49
CA VAL A 588 -21.45 22.19 -20.53
C VAL A 588 -20.58 23.29 -19.94
N ILE A 589 -21.14 24.47 -19.78
CA ILE A 589 -20.49 25.62 -19.14
C ILE A 589 -21.10 25.77 -17.75
N LEU A 590 -20.25 25.62 -16.75
CA LEU A 590 -20.57 25.71 -15.34
C LEU A 590 -20.13 27.06 -14.81
N GLY A 591 -20.86 27.55 -13.82
CA GLY A 591 -20.48 28.72 -13.04
C GLY A 591 -21.04 28.63 -11.63
N LYS A 592 -20.62 29.58 -10.79
CA LYS A 592 -21.15 29.73 -9.44
C LYS A 592 -22.61 30.19 -9.54
N LYS A 593 -23.46 29.61 -8.70
CA LYS A 593 -24.88 29.97 -8.63
C LYS A 593 -25.10 31.37 -8.05
#